data_AF-A0A8J2LAQ7-F1
#
_entry.id   AF-A0A8J2LAQ7-F1
#
_cell.length_a   1.000
_cell.length_b   1.000
_cell.length_c   1.000
_cell.angle_alpha   90.00
_cell.angle_beta   90.00
_cell.angle_gamma   90.00
#
_symmetry.space_group_name_H-M   'P 1'
#
loop_
_entity.id
_entity.type
_entity.pdbx_description
1 polymer ?
#
loop_
_entity_poly.entity_id
_entity_poly.type
_entity_poly.pdbx_seq_one_letter_code
_entity_poly.pdbx_strand_id
1 'polypeptide(L)' 'ADGDYVVTTMTKAVLHSSGKVRWTPPAIFKSSCEIDVRYFPFDMQTCFMKFGSWSYDGYQVL' A
#
# COMPACT_ATOMS: atom_id res chain seq x y z
N ALA A 1 11.59 2.53 -13.77
CA ALA A 1 11.05 2.12 -12.45
C ALA A 1 11.11 3.35 -11.56
N ASP A 2 10.04 4.13 -11.55
CA ASP A 2 10.01 5.46 -10.92
C ASP A 2 9.14 5.36 -9.66
N GLY A 3 9.80 4.89 -8.60
CA GLY A 3 9.21 4.30 -7.39
C GLY A 3 8.94 5.30 -6.28
N ASP A 4 8.15 6.33 -6.54
CA ASP A 4 7.57 7.12 -5.45
C ASP A 4 6.31 6.42 -4.93
N TYR A 5 6.49 5.50 -4.00
CA TYR A 5 5.40 4.82 -3.27
C TYR A 5 4.91 5.65 -2.06
N VAL A 6 5.25 6.93 -2.03
CA VAL A 6 5.22 7.77 -0.84
C VAL A 6 3.83 8.38 -0.67
N VAL A 7 3.33 8.42 0.56
CA VAL A 7 2.25 9.34 0.97
C VAL A 7 2.81 10.76 0.82
N THR A 8 2.69 11.34 -0.37
CA THR A 8 3.26 12.65 -0.71
C THR A 8 2.55 13.81 0.00
N THR A 9 1.35 13.57 0.53
CA THR A 9 0.57 14.55 1.27
C THR A 9 0.37 14.10 2.72
N MET A 10 1.04 14.77 3.65
CA MET A 10 0.80 14.58 5.08
C MET A 10 -0.62 15.04 5.43
N THR A 11 -1.41 14.13 5.99
CA THR A 11 -2.80 14.37 6.40
C THR A 11 -2.97 14.16 7.89
N LYS A 12 -3.94 14.86 8.48
CA LYS A 12 -4.26 14.71 9.91
C LYS A 12 -4.89 13.33 10.17
N ALA A 13 -4.62 12.77 11.35
CA ALA A 13 -5.32 11.61 11.88
C ALA A 13 -6.50 12.02 12.77
N VAL A 14 -7.50 11.16 12.88
CA VAL A 14 -8.64 11.33 13.79
C VAL A 14 -8.36 10.57 15.08
N LEU A 15 -8.41 11.26 16.22
CA LEU A 15 -8.28 10.68 17.55
C LEU A 15 -9.66 10.58 18.21
N HIS A 16 -10.00 9.40 18.71
CA HIS A 16 -11.19 9.18 19.52
C HIS A 16 -10.84 9.27 21.01
N SER A 17 -11.82 9.62 21.85
CA SER A 17 -11.66 9.70 23.32
C SER A 17 -11.22 8.38 23.98
N SER A 18 -11.43 7.24 23.30
CA SER A 18 -10.94 5.93 23.72
C SER A 18 -9.44 5.69 23.46
N GLY A 19 -8.73 6.66 22.86
CA GLY A 19 -7.33 6.51 22.43
C GLY A 19 -7.18 5.85 21.06
N LYS A 20 -8.28 5.44 20.40
CA LYS A 20 -8.24 4.89 19.05
C LYS A 20 -7.85 5.97 18.04
N VAL A 21 -6.84 5.71 17.23
CA VAL A 21 -6.39 6.59 16.14
C VAL A 21 -6.82 6.00 14.80
N ARG A 22 -7.48 6.80 13.96
CA ARG A 22 -7.77 6.46 12.57
C ARG A 22 -7.01 7.40 11.65
N TRP A 23 -6.16 6.84 10.79
CA TRP A 23 -5.42 7.58 9.77
C TRP A 23 -5.69 6.96 8.40
N THR A 24 -6.08 7.78 7.42
CA THR A 24 -6.46 7.32 6.08
C THR A 24 -5.97 8.34 5.05
N PRO A 25 -4.65 8.38 4.79
CA PRO A 25 -4.09 9.29 3.81
C PRO A 25 -4.46 8.86 2.37
N PRO A 26 -4.65 9.80 1.44
CA PRO A 26 -4.69 9.48 0.02
C PRO A 26 -3.28 9.16 -0.48
N ALA A 27 -3.16 8.13 -1.33
CA ALA A 27 -1.91 7.75 -1.95
C ALA A 27 -2.12 7.13 -3.34
N ILE A 28 -1.16 7.32 -4.24
CA ILE A 28 -1.10 6.67 -5.55
C ILE A 28 -0.08 5.55 -5.45
N PHE A 29 -0.52 4.30 -5.50
CA PHE A 29 0.37 3.14 -5.42
C PHE A 29 0.71 2.64 -6.81
N LYS A 30 2.01 2.57 -7.12
CA LYS A 30 2.54 1.93 -8.33
C LYS A 30 3.22 0.62 -7.92
N SER A 31 2.54 -0.51 -8.05
CA SER A 31 3.16 -1.82 -7.76
C SER A 31 3.81 -2.43 -8.99
N SER A 32 4.86 -3.23 -8.79
CA SER A 32 5.35 -4.14 -9.83
C SER A 32 4.44 -5.36 -9.91
N CYS A 33 4.04 -5.75 -11.13
CA CYS A 33 3.22 -6.93 -11.37
C CYS A 33 3.77 -7.70 -12.58
N GLU A 34 3.82 -9.02 -12.45
CA GLU A 34 4.18 -9.92 -13.56
C GLU A 34 2.96 -10.14 -14.45
N ILE A 35 3.15 -9.99 -15.76
CA ILE A 35 2.09 -10.08 -16.76
C ILE A 35 2.27 -11.36 -17.56
N ASP A 36 1.24 -12.20 -17.57
CA ASP A 36 1.20 -13.43 -18.35
C ASP A 36 0.43 -13.20 -19.66
N VAL A 37 1.14 -13.19 -20.79
CA VAL A 37 0.58 -12.88 -22.11
C VAL A 37 0.18 -14.14 -22.91
N ARG A 38 0.14 -15.33 -22.28
CA ARG A 38 -0.14 -16.61 -22.97
C ARG A 38 -1.47 -16.64 -23.73
N TYR A 39 -2.49 -15.91 -23.29
CA TYR A 39 -3.85 -15.94 -23.84
C TYR A 39 -4.35 -14.58 -24.34
N PHE A 40 -3.44 -13.64 -24.64
CA PHE A 40 -3.81 -12.31 -25.11
C PHE A 40 -4.76 -12.36 -26.33
N PRO A 41 -5.84 -11.54 -26.39
CA PRO A 41 -6.23 -10.47 -25.46
C PRO A 41 -7.20 -10.90 -24.32
N PHE A 42 -7.36 -12.21 -24.10
CA PHE A 42 -8.27 -12.80 -23.11
C PHE A 42 -7.53 -13.37 -21.90
N ASP A 43 -6.34 -12.86 -21.62
CA ASP A 43 -5.53 -13.19 -20.46
C ASP A 43 -6.13 -12.64 -19.16
N MET A 44 -5.86 -13.33 -18.05
CA MET A 44 -6.24 -12.91 -16.71
C MET A 44 -4.99 -12.60 -15.91
N GLN A 45 -4.91 -11.40 -15.35
CA GLN A 45 -3.75 -10.95 -14.59
C GLN A 45 -4.03 -10.91 -13.09
N THR A 46 -3.11 -11.44 -12.30
CA THR A 46 -3.18 -11.44 -10.83
C THR A 46 -2.04 -10.58 -10.28
N CYS A 47 -2.37 -9.39 -9.79
CA CYS A 47 -1.39 -8.46 -9.24
C CYS A 47 -1.55 -8.32 -7.72
N PHE A 48 -0.43 -8.20 -7.00
CA PHE A 48 -0.41 -8.09 -5.55
C PHE A 48 0.24 -6.78 -5.10
N MET A 49 -0.31 -6.21 -4.03
CA MET A 49 0.31 -5.12 -3.29
C MET A 49 0.79 -5.66 -1.94
N LYS A 50 2.06 -5.38 -1.61
CA LYS A 50 2.65 -5.74 -0.32
C LYS A 50 2.77 -4.48 0.53
N PHE A 51 2.08 -4.47 1.67
CA PHE A 51 2.15 -3.38 2.64
C PHE A 51 2.92 -3.86 3.86
N GLY A 52 3.78 -3.01 4.40
CA GLY A 52 4.58 -3.32 5.58
C GLY A 52 5.20 -2.06 6.16
N SER A 53 5.50 -2.11 7.46
CA SER A 53 6.30 -1.07 8.09
C SER A 53 7.74 -1.15 7.60
N TRP A 54 8.35 0.00 7.33
CA TRP A 54 9.78 0.08 7.07
C TRP A 54 10.59 0.12 8.37
N SER A 55 10.01 0.69 9.43
CA SER A 55 10.74 1.04 10.66
C SER A 55 10.56 0.05 11.79
N TYR A 56 9.57 -0.84 11.69
CA TYR A 56 9.20 -1.77 12.76
C TYR A 56 9.06 -3.17 12.22
N ASP A 57 9.54 -4.15 12.98
CA ASP A 57 9.33 -5.56 12.68
C ASP A 57 8.02 -6.11 13.29
N GLY A 58 7.75 -7.39 13.05
CA GLY A 58 6.54 -8.07 13.51
C GLY A 58 6.47 -8.33 15.03
N TYR A 59 7.52 -8.06 15.80
CA TYR A 59 7.49 -8.13 17.26
C TYR A 59 7.20 -6.77 17.91
N GLN A 60 7.40 -5.68 17.17
CA GLN A 60 7.23 -4.32 17.68
C GLN A 60 5.85 -3.74 17.36
N VAL A 61 5.22 -4.20 16.28
CA VAL A 61 3.88 -3.77 15.87
C VAL A 61 3.04 -5.02 15.60
N LEU A 62 2.06 -5.26 16.48
CA LEU A 62 1.08 -6.35 16.43
C LEU A 62 -0.27 -5.86 15.91
#